data_AF-A0A952JUU8-F1
#
_entry.id   AF-A0A952JUU8-F1
#
_cell.length_a   1.000
_cell.length_b   1.000
_cell.length_c   1.000
_cell.angle_alpha   90.00
_cell.angle_beta   90.00
_cell.angle_gamma   90.00
#
_symmetry.space_group_name_H-M   'P 1'
#
loop_
_entity.id
_entity.type
_entity.pdbx_description
1 polymer ?
#
loop_
_entity_poly.entity_id
_entity_poly.type
_entity_poly.pdbx_seq_one_letter_code
_entity_poly.pdbx_strand_id
1 'polypeptide(L)'
;MAKQKGIIKLEGTIGDITFYKSQDGFLAKGKGGIPADRIANDPNFQRTRENGSEFGRAGKAGKTLRTALRAMLQNASDSRMVSRLTREMVKVIHEDVTNPRGLRNVIDGEAELLIGFEFNRNGKLGTTLYAPFTAVIDRVAGTLTANLAAFVPQNMIAAPGGTTHFRIVSAGAEVDFENESFVVDSQQTAVLPWDANPTAVINLPNAVTANSVHPLFLALGIEFYQQVNGQMYPLKNGAFNALSLVNVNGV
;
A
#
# COMPACT_ATOMS: atom_id res chain seq x y z
N MET A 1 27.19 39.47 -8.61
CA MET A 1 26.35 39.02 -7.48
C MET A 1 25.28 40.08 -7.20
N ALA A 2 24.01 39.78 -7.43
CA ALA A 2 22.94 40.72 -7.10
C ALA A 2 22.54 40.54 -5.62
N LYS A 3 22.49 41.64 -4.85
CA LYS A 3 21.98 41.69 -3.47
C LYS A 3 20.67 42.46 -3.46
N GLN A 4 19.60 41.84 -2.94
CA GLN A 4 18.29 42.47 -2.78
C GLN A 4 18.33 43.48 -1.61
N LYS A 5 17.94 44.73 -1.86
CA LYS A 5 17.81 45.80 -0.85
C LYS A 5 16.32 46.17 -0.74
N GLY A 6 15.60 45.64 0.25
CA GLY A 6 14.17 45.94 0.48
C GLY A 6 13.49 45.12 1.58
N ILE A 7 12.32 45.59 2.06
CA ILE A 7 11.54 45.05 3.20
C ILE A 7 10.57 43.91 2.80
N ILE A 8 10.32 43.72 1.50
CA ILE A 8 9.27 42.82 1.02
C ILE A 8 9.82 41.40 0.82
N LYS A 9 9.27 40.44 1.56
CA LYS A 9 9.51 39.00 1.38
C LYS A 9 8.44 38.46 0.42
N LEU A 10 8.86 37.82 -0.66
CA LEU A 10 7.98 37.20 -1.65
C LEU A 10 8.20 35.68 -1.63
N GLU A 11 7.10 34.94 -1.68
CA GLU A 11 7.08 33.48 -1.78
C GLU A 11 5.98 33.11 -2.78
N GLY A 12 6.29 32.25 -3.76
CA GLY A 12 5.37 31.91 -4.85
C GLY A 12 5.90 32.29 -6.24
N THR A 13 5.07 32.16 -7.28
CA THR A 13 5.47 32.43 -8.68
C THR A 13 4.78 33.67 -9.22
N ILE A 14 5.54 34.60 -9.78
CA ILE A 14 5.02 35.79 -10.49
C ILE A 14 5.61 35.78 -11.90
N GLY A 15 4.76 35.65 -12.91
CA GLY A 15 5.19 35.46 -14.29
C GLY A 15 6.10 34.23 -14.42
N ASP A 16 7.29 34.41 -14.99
CA ASP A 16 8.30 33.36 -15.15
C ASP A 16 9.35 33.34 -14.01
N ILE A 17 9.05 33.92 -12.84
CA ILE A 17 9.99 33.92 -11.70
C ILE A 17 9.33 33.29 -10.48
N THR A 18 9.96 32.24 -9.95
CA THR A 18 9.56 31.60 -8.69
C THR A 18 10.46 32.07 -7.56
N PHE A 19 9.85 32.62 -6.51
CA PHE A 19 10.47 33.06 -5.27
C PHE A 19 10.28 31.98 -4.19
N TYR A 20 11.37 31.57 -3.55
CA TYR A 20 11.36 30.52 -2.53
C TYR A 20 12.42 30.76 -1.47
N LYS A 21 12.24 30.14 -0.29
CA LYS A 21 13.19 30.21 0.82
C LYS A 21 14.13 29.00 0.79
N SER A 22 15.44 29.25 0.82
CA SER A 22 16.50 28.25 0.98
C SER A 22 17.27 28.46 2.30
N GLN A 23 18.23 27.59 2.60
CA GLN A 23 19.20 27.79 3.69
C GLN A 23 20.01 29.09 3.51
N ASP A 24 20.23 29.51 2.25
CA ASP A 24 20.97 30.73 1.90
C ASP A 24 20.10 32.02 1.83
N GLY A 25 18.83 31.94 2.27
CA GLY A 25 17.88 33.07 2.27
C GLY A 25 16.81 33.00 1.18
N PHE A 26 16.24 34.15 0.83
CA PHE A 26 15.19 34.26 -0.19
C PHE A 26 15.83 34.29 -1.58
N LEU A 27 15.49 33.30 -2.41
CA LEU A 27 16.03 33.12 -3.75
C LEU A 27 14.91 33.28 -4.79
N ALA A 28 15.30 33.76 -5.96
CA ALA A 28 14.44 33.82 -7.13
C ALA A 28 15.06 32.99 -8.26
N LYS A 29 14.27 32.14 -8.90
CA LYS A 29 14.68 31.41 -10.10
C LYS A 29 13.75 31.74 -11.26
N GLY A 30 14.32 31.93 -12.45
CA GLY A 30 13.54 31.94 -13.68
C GLY A 30 12.90 30.59 -13.92
N LYS A 31 11.81 30.56 -14.69
CA LYS A 31 11.12 29.34 -15.13
C LYS A 31 12.06 28.53 -16.01
N GLY A 32 12.82 27.65 -15.37
CA GLY A 32 13.63 26.64 -16.03
C GLY A 32 12.79 25.42 -16.40
N GLY A 33 13.29 24.63 -17.35
CA GLY A 33 12.66 23.39 -17.78
C GLY A 33 12.18 23.44 -19.23
N ILE A 34 11.81 22.28 -19.74
CA ILE A 34 11.37 22.10 -21.12
C ILE A 34 9.86 22.38 -21.17
N PRO A 35 9.36 23.20 -22.13
CA PRO A 35 7.94 23.51 -22.22
C PRO A 35 7.09 22.23 -22.31
N ALA A 36 5.93 22.21 -21.64
CA ALA A 36 5.04 21.05 -21.64
C ALA A 36 4.60 20.66 -23.07
N ASP A 37 4.33 21.66 -23.91
CA ASP A 37 3.99 21.45 -25.33
C ASP A 37 5.12 20.75 -26.10
N ARG A 38 6.38 21.11 -25.82
CA ARG A 38 7.53 20.43 -26.40
C ARG A 38 7.60 18.98 -25.92
N ILE A 39 7.41 18.71 -24.63
CA ILE A 39 7.38 17.33 -24.12
C ILE A 39 6.24 16.53 -24.77
N ALA A 40 5.08 17.17 -25.03
CA ALA A 40 3.92 16.54 -25.64
C ALA A 40 4.16 16.16 -27.12
N ASN A 41 4.80 17.04 -27.89
CA ASN A 41 4.83 16.92 -29.35
C ASN A 41 6.20 16.52 -29.94
N ASP A 42 7.31 16.87 -29.31
CA ASP A 42 8.65 16.62 -29.86
C ASP A 42 8.97 15.10 -29.84
N PRO A 43 9.37 14.50 -30.97
CA PRO A 43 9.69 13.07 -31.07
C PRO A 43 10.75 12.60 -30.07
N ASN A 44 11.69 13.49 -29.69
CA ASN A 44 12.74 13.15 -28.73
C ASN A 44 12.20 12.81 -27.33
N PHE A 45 10.99 13.26 -27.01
CA PHE A 45 10.33 12.98 -25.73
C PHE A 45 9.35 11.80 -25.78
N GLN A 46 9.30 11.04 -26.87
CA GLN A 46 8.43 9.86 -26.98
C GLN A 46 8.59 8.92 -25.78
N ARG A 47 9.83 8.55 -25.45
CA ARG A 47 10.13 7.67 -24.30
C ARG A 47 9.72 8.28 -22.96
N THR A 48 9.81 9.59 -22.81
CA THR A 48 9.35 10.30 -21.61
C THR A 48 7.84 10.21 -21.46
N ARG A 49 7.09 10.36 -22.56
CA ARG A 49 5.64 10.22 -22.56
C ARG A 49 5.19 8.80 -22.29
N GLU A 50 5.83 7.82 -22.91
CA GLU A 50 5.57 6.39 -22.68
C GLU A 50 5.74 6.03 -21.20
N ASN A 51 6.90 6.36 -20.61
CA ASN A 51 7.14 6.11 -19.18
C ASN A 51 6.18 6.89 -18.28
N GLY A 52 5.82 8.12 -18.67
CA GLY A 52 4.86 8.94 -17.92
C GLY A 52 3.45 8.34 -17.89
N SER A 53 2.99 7.79 -19.02
CA SER A 53 1.72 7.06 -19.13
C SER A 53 1.70 5.84 -18.20
N GLU A 54 2.73 5.00 -18.27
CA GLU A 54 2.86 3.80 -17.45
C GLU A 54 2.97 4.12 -15.95
N PHE A 55 3.73 5.15 -15.58
CA PHE A 55 3.80 5.61 -14.19
C PHE A 55 2.45 6.12 -13.70
N GLY A 56 1.70 6.85 -14.54
CA GLY A 56 0.34 7.29 -14.24
C GLY A 56 -0.61 6.12 -13.99
N ARG A 57 -0.54 5.08 -14.84
CA ARG A 57 -1.31 3.84 -14.67
C ARG A 57 -0.94 3.10 -13.37
N ALA A 58 0.35 2.96 -13.07
CA ALA A 58 0.82 2.36 -11.81
C ALA A 58 0.31 3.14 -10.58
N GLY A 59 0.33 4.46 -10.66
CA GLY A 59 -0.20 5.34 -9.61
C GLY A 59 -1.71 5.16 -9.40
N LYS A 60 -2.48 5.04 -10.48
CA LYS A 60 -3.92 4.75 -10.43
C LYS A 60 -4.21 3.36 -9.86
N ALA A 61 -3.54 2.33 -10.36
CA ALA A 61 -3.70 0.97 -9.85
C ALA A 61 -3.37 0.87 -8.35
N GLY A 62 -2.26 1.48 -7.93
CA GLY A 62 -1.89 1.58 -6.52
C GLY A 62 -2.89 2.39 -5.69
N LYS A 63 -3.62 3.35 -6.27
CA LYS A 63 -4.74 4.04 -5.59
C LYS A 63 -5.95 3.12 -5.44
N THR A 64 -6.34 2.39 -6.49
CA THR A 64 -7.49 1.48 -6.47
C THR A 64 -7.32 0.39 -5.42
N LEU A 65 -6.17 -0.29 -5.40
CA LEU A 65 -5.87 -1.32 -4.40
C LEU A 65 -5.90 -0.78 -2.96
N ARG A 66 -5.32 0.41 -2.73
CA ARG A 66 -5.38 1.05 -1.40
C ARG A 66 -6.78 1.49 -1.01
N THR A 67 -7.62 1.83 -1.99
CA THR A 67 -9.03 2.18 -1.72
C THR A 67 -9.80 0.93 -1.32
N ALA A 68 -9.56 -0.19 -1.99
CA ALA A 68 -10.13 -1.49 -1.62
C ALA A 68 -9.75 -1.89 -0.18
N LEU A 69 -8.48 -1.71 0.20
CA LEU A 69 -7.95 -2.07 1.53
C LEU A 69 -8.02 -0.94 2.56
N ARG A 70 -8.79 0.13 2.31
CA ARG A 70 -8.73 1.37 3.09
C ARG A 70 -9.00 1.16 4.59
N ALA A 71 -9.92 0.27 4.94
CA ALA A 71 -10.27 -0.01 6.33
C ALA A 71 -9.07 -0.51 7.15
N MET A 72 -8.27 -1.42 6.58
CA MET A 72 -7.09 -1.99 7.24
C MET A 72 -5.92 -0.99 7.27
N LEU A 73 -5.79 -0.15 6.24
CA LEU A 73 -4.69 0.80 6.12
C LEU A 73 -4.73 1.95 7.12
N GLN A 74 -5.88 2.23 7.73
CA GLN A 74 -6.03 3.33 8.69
C GLN A 74 -5.03 3.22 9.85
N ASN A 75 -4.68 2.00 10.26
CA ASN A 75 -3.82 1.76 11.42
C ASN A 75 -2.49 1.08 11.07
N ALA A 76 -2.28 0.64 9.83
CA ALA A 76 -1.17 -0.22 9.42
C ALA A 76 -0.43 0.27 8.15
N SER A 77 -0.19 1.58 8.05
CA SER A 77 0.56 2.15 6.91
C SER A 77 1.65 3.15 7.35
N ASP A 78 2.76 3.18 6.60
CA ASP A 78 3.83 4.17 6.78
C ASP A 78 3.71 5.37 5.83
N SER A 79 4.39 6.47 6.16
CA SER A 79 4.31 7.75 5.43
C SER A 79 4.79 7.67 3.97
N ARG A 80 5.58 6.66 3.60
CA ARG A 80 6.09 6.44 2.24
C ARG A 80 5.42 5.25 1.55
N MET A 81 4.39 4.65 2.15
CA MET A 81 3.73 3.45 1.61
C MET A 81 3.23 3.67 0.18
N VAL A 82 2.65 4.84 -0.12
CA VAL A 82 2.12 5.14 -1.46
C VAL A 82 3.22 5.11 -2.52
N SER A 83 4.37 5.76 -2.27
CA SER A 83 5.46 5.78 -3.25
C SER A 83 6.14 4.42 -3.40
N ARG A 84 6.22 3.64 -2.32
CA ARG A 84 6.68 2.24 -2.38
C ARG A 84 5.74 1.38 -3.22
N LEU A 85 4.43 1.48 -2.99
CA LEU A 85 3.44 0.70 -3.74
C LEU A 85 3.45 1.08 -5.23
N THR A 86 3.52 2.37 -5.56
CA THR A 86 3.64 2.82 -6.96
C THR A 86 4.91 2.26 -7.61
N ARG A 87 6.04 2.21 -6.90
CA ARG A 87 7.27 1.61 -7.42
C ARG A 87 7.08 0.13 -7.76
N GLU A 88 6.44 -0.64 -6.88
CA GLU A 88 6.20 -2.07 -7.16
C GLU A 88 5.18 -2.25 -8.29
N MET A 89 4.12 -1.43 -8.35
CA MET A 89 3.17 -1.41 -9.47
C MET A 89 3.84 -1.10 -10.81
N VAL A 90 4.85 -0.21 -10.84
CA VAL A 90 5.64 0.03 -12.06
C VAL A 90 6.39 -1.22 -12.50
N LYS A 91 6.91 -2.03 -11.56
CA LYS A 91 7.54 -3.31 -11.91
C LYS A 91 6.53 -4.28 -12.50
N VAL A 92 5.34 -4.39 -11.91
CA VAL A 92 4.24 -5.21 -12.45
C VAL A 92 3.92 -4.82 -13.89
N ILE A 93 3.71 -3.53 -14.16
CA ILE A 93 3.45 -3.02 -15.52
C ILE A 93 4.60 -3.32 -16.47
N HIS A 94 5.84 -3.37 -15.99
CA HIS A 94 6.97 -3.66 -16.85
C HIS A 94 7.05 -5.11 -17.33
N GLU A 95 6.42 -6.04 -16.61
CA GLU A 95 6.31 -7.45 -16.99
C GLU A 95 5.18 -7.71 -18.00
N ASP A 96 4.39 -6.70 -18.37
CA ASP A 96 3.43 -6.80 -19.46
C ASP A 96 4.17 -6.97 -20.81
N VAL A 97 4.08 -8.20 -21.34
CA VAL A 97 4.65 -8.61 -22.63
C VAL A 97 3.64 -8.57 -23.77
N THR A 98 2.38 -8.28 -23.47
CA THR A 98 1.27 -8.25 -24.43
C THR A 98 1.18 -6.90 -25.14
N ASN A 99 1.30 -5.81 -24.37
CA ASN A 99 1.12 -4.46 -24.87
C ASN A 99 2.45 -3.78 -25.22
N PRO A 100 2.48 -2.91 -26.24
CA PRO A 100 3.66 -2.11 -26.53
C PRO A 100 3.92 -1.07 -25.43
N ARG A 101 5.16 -0.58 -25.39
CA ARG A 101 5.59 0.44 -24.42
C ARG A 101 4.70 1.68 -24.47
N GLY A 102 4.41 2.25 -23.30
CA GLY A 102 3.48 3.35 -23.09
C GLY A 102 2.01 2.91 -22.95
N LEU A 103 1.68 1.69 -23.40
CA LEU A 103 0.35 1.09 -23.33
C LEU A 103 0.28 -0.14 -22.41
N ARG A 104 1.37 -0.46 -21.71
CA ARG A 104 1.39 -1.55 -20.73
C ARG A 104 0.45 -1.30 -19.54
N ASN A 105 -0.07 -2.37 -18.93
CA ASN A 105 -1.01 -2.29 -17.83
C ASN A 105 -0.73 -3.33 -16.73
N VAL A 106 -1.53 -3.32 -15.66
CA VAL A 106 -1.32 -4.18 -14.48
C VAL A 106 -1.96 -5.57 -14.65
N ILE A 107 -3.04 -5.67 -15.42
CA ILE A 107 -3.78 -6.92 -15.63
C ILE A 107 -2.96 -7.88 -16.49
N ASP A 108 -2.34 -7.36 -17.56
CA ASP A 108 -1.46 -8.11 -18.46
C ASP A 108 -0.02 -8.24 -17.92
N GLY A 109 0.25 -7.69 -16.73
CA GLY A 109 1.53 -7.83 -16.03
C GLY A 109 1.50 -8.91 -14.96
N GLU A 110 2.61 -9.07 -14.23
CA GLU A 110 2.75 -10.08 -13.17
C GLU A 110 2.35 -9.51 -11.80
N ALA A 111 1.06 -9.56 -11.45
CA ALA A 111 0.54 -9.01 -10.19
C ALA A 111 1.13 -9.70 -8.95
N GLU A 112 1.54 -10.96 -9.09
CA GLU A 112 2.14 -11.80 -8.06
C GLU A 112 3.46 -11.22 -7.53
N LEU A 113 4.11 -10.31 -8.27
CA LEU A 113 5.26 -9.55 -7.76
C LEU A 113 4.93 -8.71 -6.52
N LEU A 114 3.64 -8.47 -6.25
CA LEU A 114 3.18 -7.75 -5.06
C LEU A 114 3.09 -8.64 -3.81
N ILE A 115 3.26 -9.95 -3.93
CA ILE A 115 3.32 -10.87 -2.78
C ILE A 115 4.46 -10.44 -1.85
N GLY A 116 4.15 -10.32 -0.56
CA GLY A 116 5.06 -9.84 0.47
C GLY A 116 5.18 -8.31 0.55
N PHE A 117 4.36 -7.54 -0.18
CA PHE A 117 4.34 -6.10 -0.02
C PHE A 117 3.84 -5.71 1.38
N GLU A 118 4.75 -5.21 2.20
CA GLU A 118 4.45 -4.65 3.52
C GLU A 118 3.86 -3.24 3.36
N PHE A 119 2.67 -2.98 3.90
CA PHE A 119 2.07 -1.64 3.93
C PHE A 119 2.68 -0.74 5.01
N ASN A 120 3.23 -1.33 6.05
CA ASN A 120 3.99 -0.64 7.09
C ASN A 120 5.42 -1.18 7.16
N ARG A 121 6.40 -0.41 6.71
CA ARG A 121 7.81 -0.84 6.78
C ARG A 121 8.34 -0.92 8.23
N ASN A 122 7.72 -0.21 9.18
CA ASN A 122 8.14 -0.19 10.57
C ASN A 122 7.61 -1.40 11.36
N GLY A 123 6.44 -1.92 10.98
CA GLY A 123 5.83 -3.14 11.53
C GLY A 123 5.60 -4.14 10.41
N LYS A 124 6.64 -4.92 10.06
CA LYS A 124 6.52 -5.95 9.01
C LYS A 124 5.86 -7.19 9.56
N LEU A 125 4.96 -7.81 8.79
CA LEU A 125 4.20 -8.97 9.25
C LEU A 125 5.14 -10.10 9.71
N GLY A 126 6.15 -10.46 8.91
CA GLY A 126 7.09 -11.55 9.23
C GLY A 126 8.01 -11.31 10.44
N THR A 127 8.10 -10.08 10.96
CA THR A 127 8.84 -9.77 12.21
C THR A 127 7.92 -9.50 13.39
N THR A 128 6.61 -9.44 13.16
CA THR A 128 5.60 -9.14 14.17
C THR A 128 4.81 -10.39 14.54
N LEU A 129 4.44 -11.21 13.55
CA LEU A 129 3.69 -12.45 13.70
C LEU A 129 4.54 -13.63 13.20
N TYR A 130 5.09 -14.40 14.13
CA TYR A 130 5.85 -15.62 13.87
C TYR A 130 4.97 -16.88 13.82
N ALA A 131 3.69 -16.75 14.18
CA ALA A 131 2.74 -17.86 14.07
C ALA A 131 2.63 -18.30 12.60
N PRO A 132 2.77 -19.61 12.31
CA PRO A 132 2.67 -20.10 10.94
C PRO A 132 1.24 -19.90 10.43
N PHE A 133 1.13 -19.44 9.19
CA PHE A 133 -0.14 -19.23 8.52
C PHE A 133 -0.11 -19.80 7.11
N THR A 134 -1.28 -20.14 6.58
CA THR A 134 -1.48 -20.47 5.17
C THR A 134 -2.43 -19.46 4.54
N ALA A 135 -2.10 -19.04 3.31
CA ALA A 135 -2.86 -18.08 2.55
C ALA A 135 -3.31 -18.76 1.25
N VAL A 136 -4.61 -18.95 1.08
CA VAL A 136 -5.19 -19.72 -0.04
C VAL A 136 -6.14 -18.82 -0.82
N ILE A 137 -6.02 -18.82 -2.14
CA ILE A 137 -6.97 -18.16 -3.05
C ILE A 137 -7.62 -19.26 -3.90
N ASP A 138 -8.92 -19.43 -3.74
CA ASP A 138 -9.75 -20.26 -4.60
C ASP A 138 -10.56 -19.34 -5.52
N ARG A 139 -10.04 -19.13 -6.74
CA ARG A 139 -10.69 -18.27 -7.75
C ARG A 139 -12.03 -18.84 -8.20
N VAL A 140 -12.16 -20.16 -8.29
CA VAL A 140 -13.40 -20.80 -8.76
C VAL A 140 -14.52 -20.57 -7.75
N ALA A 141 -14.23 -20.73 -6.46
CA ALA A 141 -15.16 -20.43 -5.38
C ALA A 141 -15.29 -18.94 -5.07
N GLY A 142 -14.35 -18.10 -5.51
CA GLY A 142 -14.30 -16.68 -5.15
C GLY A 142 -13.97 -16.47 -3.68
N THR A 143 -13.08 -17.29 -3.10
CA THR A 143 -12.76 -17.25 -1.67
C THR A 143 -11.26 -17.11 -1.42
N LEU A 144 -10.88 -16.12 -0.61
CA LEU A 144 -9.50 -15.88 -0.18
C LEU A 144 -9.40 -16.09 1.33
N THR A 145 -8.61 -17.07 1.77
CA THR A 145 -8.59 -17.50 3.17
C THR A 145 -7.20 -17.39 3.77
N ALA A 146 -7.10 -16.74 4.94
CA ALA A 146 -5.93 -16.83 5.81
C ALA A 146 -6.23 -17.75 6.99
N ASN A 147 -5.45 -18.81 7.15
CA ASN A 147 -5.57 -19.77 8.25
C ASN A 147 -4.34 -19.71 9.15
N LEU A 148 -4.55 -19.74 10.46
CA LEU A 148 -3.51 -19.87 11.47
C LEU A 148 -3.87 -21.03 12.39
N ALA A 149 -2.92 -21.93 12.63
CA ALA A 149 -3.06 -22.93 13.66
C ALA A 149 -3.14 -22.27 15.05
N ALA A 150 -3.60 -23.01 16.06
CA ALA A 150 -3.50 -22.57 17.45
C ALA A 150 -2.03 -22.24 17.78
N PHE A 151 -1.78 -21.07 18.39
CA PHE A 151 -0.44 -20.65 18.78
C PHE A 151 -0.48 -19.90 20.11
N VAL A 152 0.66 -19.86 20.81
CA VAL A 152 0.80 -19.09 22.06
C VAL A 152 1.22 -17.65 21.73
N PRO A 153 0.39 -16.62 22.00
CA PRO A 153 0.65 -15.24 21.62
C PRO A 153 1.97 -14.67 22.16
N GLN A 154 2.29 -14.91 23.43
CA GLN A 154 3.55 -14.42 24.04
C GLN A 154 4.81 -14.93 23.34
N ASN A 155 4.74 -16.12 22.74
CA ASN A 155 5.89 -16.74 22.06
C ASN A 155 5.96 -16.37 20.57
N MET A 156 4.80 -16.14 19.94
CA MET A 156 4.68 -16.04 18.49
C MET A 156 4.35 -14.63 18.00
N ILE A 157 4.18 -13.66 18.89
CA ILE A 157 3.91 -12.27 18.53
C ILE A 157 4.93 -11.34 19.20
N ALA A 158 5.70 -10.63 18.39
CA ALA A 158 6.52 -9.50 18.86
C ALA A 158 5.64 -8.26 19.03
N ALA A 159 5.03 -8.15 20.20
CA ALA A 159 4.15 -7.05 20.55
C ALA A 159 4.91 -5.80 21.04
N PRO A 160 4.44 -4.58 20.75
CA PRO A 160 5.02 -3.37 21.34
C PRO A 160 4.73 -3.26 22.84
N GLY A 161 5.53 -2.45 23.53
CA GLY A 161 5.33 -2.14 24.94
C GLY A 161 3.93 -1.58 25.21
N GLY A 162 3.29 -2.05 26.28
CA GLY A 162 1.93 -1.68 26.66
C GLY A 162 0.83 -2.52 26.00
N THR A 163 1.17 -3.49 25.14
CA THR A 163 0.19 -4.43 24.60
C THR A 163 -0.39 -5.32 25.70
N THR A 164 -1.70 -5.45 25.68
CA THR A 164 -2.44 -6.42 26.51
C THR A 164 -3.24 -7.38 25.65
N HIS A 165 -3.63 -6.95 24.46
CA HIS A 165 -4.48 -7.68 23.54
C HIS A 165 -4.06 -7.40 22.09
N PHE A 166 -4.46 -8.28 21.19
CA PHE A 166 -4.23 -8.14 19.77
C PHE A 166 -5.46 -8.59 18.98
N ARG A 167 -5.47 -8.26 17.68
CA ARG A 167 -6.48 -8.73 16.73
C ARG A 167 -5.78 -9.09 15.43
N ILE A 168 -6.05 -10.28 14.91
CA ILE A 168 -5.69 -10.67 13.55
C ILE A 168 -6.81 -10.22 12.61
N VAL A 169 -6.43 -9.61 11.49
CA VAL A 169 -7.32 -9.04 10.49
C VAL A 169 -6.90 -9.53 9.10
N SER A 170 -7.85 -9.80 8.22
CA SER A 170 -7.60 -10.12 6.81
C SER A 170 -8.55 -9.37 5.90
N ALA A 171 -8.16 -9.19 4.64
CA ALA A 171 -9.09 -8.79 3.59
C ALA A 171 -8.75 -9.48 2.28
N GLY A 172 -9.77 -9.93 1.58
CA GLY A 172 -9.69 -10.40 0.20
C GLY A 172 -10.26 -9.33 -0.72
N ALA A 173 -9.48 -8.89 -1.70
CA ALA A 173 -9.90 -7.88 -2.67
C ALA A 173 -9.78 -8.41 -4.09
N GLU A 174 -10.86 -8.30 -4.84
CA GLU A 174 -10.92 -8.43 -6.29
C GLU A 174 -10.85 -7.01 -6.88
N VAL A 175 -9.93 -6.75 -7.80
CA VAL A 175 -9.68 -5.38 -8.28
C VAL A 175 -9.72 -5.30 -9.81
N ASP A 176 -10.66 -4.52 -10.31
CA ASP A 176 -10.69 -4.09 -11.71
C ASP A 176 -9.89 -2.78 -11.84
N PHE A 177 -8.65 -2.91 -12.33
CA PHE A 177 -7.76 -1.77 -12.51
C PHE A 177 -8.14 -0.86 -13.69
N GLU A 178 -8.92 -1.35 -14.65
CA GLU A 178 -9.34 -0.57 -15.83
C GLU A 178 -10.49 0.35 -15.47
N ASN A 179 -11.50 -0.17 -14.77
CA ASN A 179 -12.69 0.58 -14.35
C ASN A 179 -12.52 1.28 -12.98
N GLU A 180 -11.36 1.10 -12.33
CA GLU A 180 -11.07 1.65 -11.00
C GLU A 180 -12.10 1.18 -9.94
N SER A 181 -12.63 -0.04 -10.07
CA SER A 181 -13.61 -0.67 -9.18
C SER A 181 -13.05 -1.89 -8.46
N PHE A 182 -13.71 -2.32 -7.39
CA PHE A 182 -13.28 -3.46 -6.60
C PHE A 182 -14.44 -4.10 -5.83
N VAL A 183 -14.29 -5.38 -5.52
CA VAL A 183 -15.09 -6.10 -4.52
C VAL A 183 -14.15 -6.47 -3.39
N VAL A 184 -14.55 -6.22 -2.15
CA VAL A 184 -13.72 -6.54 -0.97
C VAL A 184 -14.58 -7.12 0.13
N ASP A 185 -14.06 -8.17 0.75
CA ASP A 185 -14.54 -8.67 2.04
C ASP A 185 -13.37 -8.67 3.03
N SER A 186 -13.70 -8.49 4.31
CA SER A 186 -12.72 -8.41 5.38
C SER A 186 -13.19 -9.14 6.61
N GLN A 187 -12.31 -9.97 7.16
CA GLN A 187 -12.54 -10.72 8.38
C GLN A 187 -11.59 -10.28 9.49
N GLN A 188 -12.03 -10.51 10.72
CA GLN A 188 -11.22 -10.26 11.89
C GLN A 188 -11.56 -11.23 13.01
N THR A 189 -10.56 -11.51 13.83
CA THR A 189 -10.75 -12.19 15.10
C THR A 189 -11.43 -11.27 16.13
N ALA A 190 -11.88 -11.87 17.23
CA ALA A 190 -12.13 -11.09 18.45
C ALA A 190 -10.84 -10.39 18.93
N VAL A 191 -10.96 -9.47 19.87
CA VAL A 191 -9.77 -8.92 20.57
C VAL A 191 -9.26 -10.01 21.51
N LEU A 192 -8.16 -10.66 21.14
CA LEU A 192 -7.58 -11.78 21.88
C LEU A 192 -6.55 -11.29 22.90
N PRO A 193 -6.46 -11.92 24.08
CA PRO A 193 -5.44 -11.57 25.07
C PRO A 193 -4.05 -11.93 24.54
N TRP A 194 -3.08 -11.05 24.78
CA TRP A 194 -1.67 -11.36 24.54
C TRP A 194 -1.07 -12.01 25.80
N ASP A 195 -1.28 -13.32 25.93
CA ASP A 195 -0.88 -14.12 27.09
C ASP A 195 -0.18 -15.44 26.69
N ALA A 196 0.05 -16.30 27.68
CA ALA A 196 0.68 -17.61 27.50
C ALA A 196 -0.31 -18.72 27.07
N ASN A 197 -1.60 -18.40 26.90
CA ASN A 197 -2.61 -19.39 26.55
C ASN A 197 -2.67 -19.55 25.01
N PRO A 198 -2.72 -20.78 24.48
CA PRO A 198 -2.91 -20.99 23.06
C PRO A 198 -4.23 -20.39 22.56
N THR A 199 -4.18 -19.76 21.39
CA THR A 199 -5.40 -19.37 20.65
C THR A 199 -6.17 -20.60 20.17
N ALA A 200 -7.44 -20.42 19.83
CA ALA A 200 -8.11 -21.36 18.94
C ALA A 200 -7.52 -21.28 17.51
N VAL A 201 -7.83 -22.26 16.67
CA VAL A 201 -7.55 -22.16 15.23
C VAL A 201 -8.28 -20.93 14.67
N ILE A 202 -7.54 -20.10 13.93
CA ILE A 202 -8.08 -18.90 13.28
C ILE A 202 -8.26 -19.21 11.81
N ASN A 203 -9.49 -19.04 11.32
CA ASN A 203 -9.84 -19.15 9.91
C ASN A 203 -10.55 -17.86 9.50
N LEU A 204 -10.00 -17.16 8.51
CA LEU A 204 -10.49 -15.87 8.04
C LEU A 204 -10.80 -15.94 6.53
N PRO A 205 -12.00 -16.44 6.15
CA PRO A 205 -12.42 -16.54 4.75
C PRO A 205 -13.01 -15.21 4.27
N ASN A 206 -12.48 -14.67 3.18
CA ASN A 206 -12.95 -13.43 2.57
C ASN A 206 -13.55 -13.75 1.20
N ALA A 207 -14.83 -13.45 1.01
CA ALA A 207 -15.55 -13.78 -0.21
C ALA A 207 -15.52 -12.64 -1.24
N VAL A 208 -15.31 -12.98 -2.51
CA VAL A 208 -15.38 -12.11 -3.69
C VAL A 208 -16.18 -12.81 -4.80
N THR A 209 -16.16 -12.29 -6.02
CA THR A 209 -16.87 -12.92 -7.13
C THR A 209 -16.24 -14.25 -7.52
N ALA A 210 -17.06 -15.31 -7.58
CA ALA A 210 -16.65 -16.61 -8.09
C ALA A 210 -16.25 -16.54 -9.57
N ASN A 211 -15.20 -17.25 -9.96
CA ASN A 211 -14.63 -17.22 -11.31
C ASN A 211 -14.29 -15.82 -11.81
N SER A 212 -13.87 -14.92 -10.91
CA SER A 212 -13.44 -13.59 -11.30
C SER A 212 -12.35 -13.66 -12.38
N VAL A 213 -12.37 -12.69 -13.31
CA VAL A 213 -11.32 -12.47 -14.31
C VAL A 213 -10.39 -11.32 -13.92
N HIS A 214 -10.50 -10.83 -12.67
CA HIS A 214 -9.69 -9.74 -12.16
C HIS A 214 -8.61 -10.25 -11.19
N PRO A 215 -7.51 -9.51 -11.01
CA PRO A 215 -6.52 -9.84 -9.99
C PRO A 215 -7.11 -9.87 -8.58
N LEU A 216 -6.69 -10.88 -7.80
CA LEU A 216 -7.15 -11.16 -6.44
C LEU A 216 -6.00 -10.93 -5.45
N PHE A 217 -6.27 -10.20 -4.37
CA PHE A 217 -5.29 -9.81 -3.35
C PHE A 217 -5.75 -10.24 -1.97
N LEU A 218 -4.96 -11.07 -1.28
CA LEU A 218 -5.19 -11.43 0.10
C LEU A 218 -4.21 -10.68 1.01
N ALA A 219 -4.75 -9.80 1.85
CA ALA A 219 -4.01 -9.11 2.89
C ALA A 219 -4.22 -9.78 4.25
N LEU A 220 -3.14 -9.85 5.05
CA LEU A 220 -3.16 -10.30 6.44
C LEU A 220 -2.43 -9.29 7.31
N GLY A 221 -2.97 -9.03 8.50
CA GLY A 221 -2.40 -8.07 9.43
C GLY A 221 -2.70 -8.39 10.88
N ILE A 222 -2.04 -7.62 11.74
CA ILE A 222 -2.20 -7.67 13.20
C ILE A 222 -2.26 -6.25 13.77
N GLU A 223 -3.24 -6.02 14.63
CA GLU A 223 -3.45 -4.78 15.37
C GLU A 223 -3.27 -5.02 16.87
N PHE A 224 -2.69 -4.04 17.58
CA PHE A 224 -2.42 -4.12 19.01
C PHE A 224 -3.30 -3.19 19.84
N TYR A 225 -3.65 -3.64 21.04
CA TYR A 225 -4.53 -2.94 21.97
C TYR A 225 -4.02 -2.97 23.41
N GLN A 226 -4.34 -1.90 24.14
CA GLN A 226 -4.16 -1.79 25.57
C GLN A 226 -5.53 -1.73 26.25
N GLN A 227 -5.76 -2.61 27.22
CA GLN A 227 -6.93 -2.56 28.07
C GLN A 227 -6.67 -1.64 29.25
N VAL A 228 -7.52 -0.64 29.44
CA VAL A 228 -7.48 0.27 30.61
C VAL A 228 -8.89 0.34 31.17
N ASN A 229 -9.06 -0.01 32.45
CA ASN A 229 -10.36 -0.04 33.14
C ASN A 229 -11.45 -0.82 32.38
N GLY A 230 -11.08 -1.95 31.78
CA GLY A 230 -11.98 -2.80 31.00
C GLY A 230 -12.24 -2.35 29.56
N GLN A 231 -11.81 -1.15 29.17
CA GLN A 231 -11.97 -0.62 27.80
C GLN A 231 -10.72 -0.87 26.95
N MET A 232 -10.93 -1.21 25.67
CA MET A 232 -9.84 -1.50 24.72
C MET A 232 -9.45 -0.24 23.93
N TYR A 233 -8.19 0.16 24.03
CA TYR A 233 -7.62 1.28 23.30
C TYR A 233 -6.63 0.79 22.25
N PRO A 234 -6.80 1.13 20.96
CA PRO A 234 -5.85 0.75 19.92
C PRO A 234 -4.52 1.47 20.11
N LEU A 235 -3.41 0.74 19.98
CA LEU A 235 -2.06 1.30 20.01
C LEU A 235 -1.74 1.95 18.66
N LYS A 236 -2.19 3.20 18.47
CA LYS A 236 -2.05 3.98 17.23
C LYS A 236 -0.73 4.74 17.12
N ASN A 237 0.41 4.10 17.35
CA ASN A 237 1.70 4.77 17.17
C ASN A 237 2.27 4.64 15.74
N GLY A 238 1.55 3.96 14.83
CA GLY A 238 1.95 3.75 13.43
C GLY A 238 3.23 2.93 13.24
N ALA A 239 3.85 2.46 14.33
CA ALA A 239 5.15 1.82 14.31
C ALA A 239 5.06 0.29 14.25
N PHE A 240 3.99 -0.33 14.76
CA PHE A 240 4.00 -1.78 15.01
C PHE A 240 2.86 -2.58 14.37
N ASN A 241 1.73 -1.96 14.04
CA ASN A 241 0.67 -2.69 13.34
C ASN A 241 1.18 -3.09 11.96
N ALA A 242 1.05 -4.38 11.67
CA ALA A 242 1.54 -4.97 10.44
C ALA A 242 0.37 -5.29 9.51
N LEU A 243 0.60 -5.10 8.22
CA LEU A 243 -0.29 -5.49 7.15
C LEU A 243 0.57 -5.80 5.92
N SER A 244 0.37 -6.97 5.33
CA SER A 244 1.12 -7.44 4.17
C SER A 244 0.20 -8.16 3.19
N LEU A 245 0.53 -8.09 1.89
CA LEU A 245 -0.08 -8.95 0.88
C LEU A 245 0.53 -10.35 1.01
N VAL A 246 -0.22 -11.29 1.57
CA VAL A 246 0.28 -12.65 1.85
C VAL A 246 0.06 -13.62 0.71
N ASN A 247 -0.89 -13.32 -0.18
CA ASN A 247 -1.07 -14.04 -1.43
C ASN A 247 -1.71 -13.11 -2.47
N VAL A 248 -1.37 -13.32 -3.73
CA VAL A 248 -1.93 -12.60 -4.87
C VAL A 248 -2.11 -13.64 -5.99
N ASN A 249 -3.22 -13.53 -6.70
CA ASN A 249 -3.42 -14.28 -7.93
C ASN A 249 -3.84 -13.32 -9.03
N GLY A 250 -2.94 -13.12 -9.99
CA GLY A 250 -3.21 -12.51 -11.28
C GLY A 250 -4.15 -13.36 -12.13
N VAL A 251 -4.38 -12.90 -13.36
CA VAL A 251 -5.36 -13.48 -14.30
C VAL A 251 -4.72 -14.57 -15.14
#